data_AF-A0AAN7RNP5-F1
#
_entry.id   AF-A0AAN7RNP5-F1
#
_cell.length_a   1.000
_cell.length_b   1.000
_cell.length_c   1.000
_cell.angle_alpha   90.00
_cell.angle_beta   90.00
_cell.angle_gamma   90.00
#
_symmetry.space_group_name_H-M   'P 1'
#
loop_
_entity.id
_entity.type
_entity.pdbx_description
1 polymer ?
#
loop_
_entity_poly.entity_id
_entity_poly.type
_entity_poly.pdbx_seq_one_letter_code
_entity_poly.pdbx_strand_id
1 'polypeptide(L)'
;MDCLRFPLSASFIKALYLIATNGTPELQNPERLSAVFRDFLNCCLEMDVDRRGSAKELLQHPFLKLAKPLSSLTPLIIAAKEAIKNSSR
;
A
#
# COMPACT_ATOMS: atom_id res chain seq x y z
N MET A 1 26.01 -5.40 -20.04
CA MET A 1 24.96 -4.38 -19.85
C MET A 1 23.64 -5.05 -20.22
N ASP A 2 23.25 -6.09 -19.48
CA ASP A 2 22.21 -7.03 -19.94
C ASP A 2 21.21 -7.30 -18.82
N CYS A 3 20.62 -6.23 -18.27
CA CYS A 3 19.60 -6.31 -17.21
C CYS A 3 18.16 -6.44 -17.76
N LEU A 4 17.97 -6.53 -19.08
CA LEU A 4 16.63 -6.45 -19.72
C LEU A 4 16.09 -7.78 -20.24
N ARG A 5 16.61 -8.94 -19.81
CA ARG A 5 16.13 -10.24 -20.30
C ARG A 5 15.46 -11.11 -19.22
N PHE A 6 14.57 -10.51 -18.45
CA PHE A 6 13.50 -11.26 -17.80
C PHE A 6 12.20 -11.05 -18.60
N PRO A 7 11.56 -12.12 -19.13
CA PRO A 7 10.27 -11.97 -19.77
C PRO A 7 9.27 -11.52 -18.71
N LEU A 8 8.87 -10.25 -18.80
CA LEU A 8 7.81 -9.70 -17.99
C LEU A 8 6.56 -10.55 -18.24
N SER A 9 6.04 -11.20 -17.19
CA SER A 9 4.86 -12.05 -17.31
C SER A 9 3.68 -11.22 -17.83
N ALA A 10 2.72 -11.87 -18.50
CA ALA A 10 1.51 -11.19 -18.99
C ALA A 10 0.77 -10.44 -17.86
N SER A 11 0.79 -10.97 -16.64
CA SER A 11 0.24 -10.31 -15.45
C SER A 11 1.00 -9.03 -15.06
N PHE A 12 2.33 -9.04 -15.17
CA PHE A 12 3.16 -7.87 -14.88
C PHE A 12 2.96 -6.76 -15.91
N ILE A 13 2.95 -7.12 -17.21
CA ILE A 13 2.68 -6.16 -18.29
C ILE A 13 1.30 -5.51 -18.12
N LYS A 14 0.29 -6.31 -17.77
CA LYS A 14 -1.05 -5.80 -17.48
C LYS A 14 -1.07 -4.85 -16.28
N ALA A 15 -0.31 -5.15 -15.22
CA ALA A 15 -0.21 -4.27 -14.05
C ALA A 15 0.46 -2.93 -14.41
N LEU A 16 1.56 -2.94 -15.16
CA LEU A 16 2.21 -1.71 -15.64
C LEU A 16 1.28 -0.85 -16.47
N TYR A 17 0.54 -1.47 -17.40
CA TYR A 17 -0.45 -0.78 -18.22
C TYR A 17 -1.51 -0.11 -17.34
N LEU A 18 -2.11 -0.85 -16.41
CA LEU A 18 -3.16 -0.32 -15.53
C LEU A 18 -2.68 0.83 -14.65
N ILE A 19 -1.44 0.78 -14.15
CA ILE A 19 -0.86 1.88 -13.35
C ILE A 19 -0.70 3.14 -14.21
N ALA A 20 -0.23 2.99 -15.45
CA ALA A 20 -0.03 4.11 -16.36
C ALA A 20 -1.37 4.72 -16.83
N THR A 21 -2.42 3.90 -16.99
CA THR A 21 -3.70 4.37 -17.54
C THR A 21 -4.73 4.81 -16.51
N ASN A 22 -4.77 4.17 -15.33
CA ASN A 22 -5.89 4.34 -14.39
C ASN A 22 -5.62 5.39 -13.29
N GLY A 23 -4.48 6.08 -13.33
CA GLY A 23 -4.16 7.12 -12.34
C GLY A 23 -4.19 6.60 -10.91
N THR A 24 -4.80 7.35 -9.99
CA THR A 24 -4.97 6.94 -8.59
C THR A 24 -5.93 5.73 -8.51
N PRO A 25 -5.53 4.61 -7.89
CA PRO A 25 -6.37 3.42 -7.82
C PRO A 25 -7.60 3.66 -6.94
N GLU A 26 -8.75 3.15 -7.40
CA GLU A 26 -9.98 3.18 -6.61
C GLU A 26 -9.98 2.12 -5.50
N LEU A 27 -10.42 2.52 -4.32
CA LEU A 27 -10.60 1.61 -3.19
C LEU A 27 -11.90 0.84 -3.38
N GLN A 28 -11.88 -0.49 -3.21
CA GLN A 28 -13.07 -1.32 -3.42
C GLN A 28 -14.19 -1.04 -2.40
N ASN A 29 -13.82 -0.68 -1.16
CA ASN A 29 -14.76 -0.43 -0.06
C ASN A 29 -14.34 0.82 0.74
N PRO A 30 -14.41 2.02 0.15
CA PRO A 30 -13.96 3.26 0.80
C PRO A 30 -14.75 3.57 2.08
N GLU A 31 -16.00 3.11 2.18
CA GLU A 31 -16.87 3.25 3.35
C GLU A 31 -16.37 2.52 4.59
N ARG A 32 -15.55 1.47 4.41
CA ARG A 32 -14.94 0.73 5.53
C ARG A 32 -13.74 1.45 6.12
N LEU A 33 -13.27 2.51 5.48
CA LEU A 33 -12.08 3.26 5.88
C LEU A 33 -12.49 4.62 6.46
N SER A 34 -11.81 5.01 7.55
CA SER A 34 -12.03 6.33 8.13
C SER A 34 -11.70 7.43 7.12
N ALA A 35 -12.38 8.57 7.22
CA ALA A 35 -12.10 9.71 6.34
C ALA A 35 -10.63 10.15 6.40
N VAL A 36 -10.04 10.15 7.60
CA VAL A 36 -8.63 10.48 7.84
C VAL A 36 -7.68 9.49 7.18
N PHE A 37 -8.04 8.19 7.11
CA PHE A 37 -7.19 7.22 6.42
C PHE A 37 -7.29 7.36 4.90
N ARG A 38 -8.49 7.63 4.37
CA ARG A 38 -8.68 7.90 2.94
C ARG A 38 -7.88 9.13 2.49
N ASP A 39 -7.91 10.19 3.29
CA ASP A 39 -7.12 11.40 3.05
C ASP A 39 -5.61 11.11 3.01
N PHE A 40 -5.11 10.33 3.97
CA PHE A 40 -3.72 9.88 3.98
C PHE A 40 -3.33 9.12 2.70
N LEU A 41 -4.20 8.21 2.24
CA LEU A 41 -3.97 7.45 1.00
C LEU A 41 -3.95 8.36 -0.24
N ASN A 42 -4.82 9.36 -0.30
CA ASN A 42 -4.83 10.34 -1.39
C ASN A 42 -3.52 11.14 -1.44
N CYS A 43 -2.98 11.59 -0.29
CA CYS A 43 -1.69 12.26 -0.25
C CYS A 43 -0.53 11.36 -0.72
N CYS A 44 -0.60 10.05 -0.46
CA CYS A 44 0.41 9.09 -0.89
C CYS A 44 0.32 8.75 -2.38
N LEU A 45 -0.90 8.69 -2.93
CA LEU A 45 -1.21 8.22 -4.28
C LEU A 45 -1.52 9.37 -5.25
N GLU A 46 -1.17 10.60 -4.89
CA GLU A 46 -1.27 11.78 -5.75
C GLU A 46 -0.42 11.58 -7.00
N MET A 47 -1.00 11.83 -8.16
CA MET A 47 -0.35 11.57 -9.46
C MET A 47 0.70 12.63 -9.78
N ASP A 48 0.43 13.87 -9.39
CA ASP A 48 1.37 14.97 -9.50
C ASP A 48 2.48 14.85 -8.45
N VAL A 49 3.72 14.69 -8.91
CA VAL A 49 4.89 14.48 -8.05
C VAL A 49 5.15 15.69 -7.14
N ASP A 50 4.87 16.91 -7.61
CA ASP A 50 5.10 18.13 -6.85
C ASP A 50 4.04 18.32 -5.75
N ARG A 51 2.86 17.72 -5.93
CA ARG A 51 1.76 17.74 -4.94
C ARG A 51 1.77 16.52 -4.02
N ARG A 52 2.48 15.45 -4.39
CA ARG A 52 2.59 14.23 -3.58
C ARG A 52 3.34 14.52 -2.29
N GLY A 53 2.74 14.15 -1.17
CA GLY A 53 3.34 14.39 0.14
C GLY A 53 4.68 13.70 0.30
N SER A 54 5.69 14.44 0.74
CA SER A 54 6.99 13.87 1.11
C SER A 54 6.87 13.03 2.38
N ALA A 55 7.85 12.14 2.62
CA ALA A 55 7.88 11.34 3.85
C ALA A 55 7.83 12.21 5.12
N LYS A 56 8.49 13.38 5.11
CA LYS A 56 8.51 14.31 6.25
C LYS A 56 7.13 14.91 6.52
N GLU A 57 6.37 15.25 5.47
CA GLU A 57 5.01 15.78 5.58
C GLU A 57 4.02 14.70 5.99
N LEU A 58 4.11 13.51 5.38
CA LEU A 58 3.24 12.37 5.69
C LEU A 58 3.39 11.89 7.13
N LEU A 59 4.59 11.95 7.72
CA LEU A 59 4.82 11.66 9.15
C LEU A 59 4.03 12.57 10.09
N GLN A 60 3.69 13.79 9.66
CA GLN A 60 2.92 14.75 10.45
C GLN A 60 1.40 14.59 10.26
N HIS A 61 0.97 13.75 9.31
CA HIS A 61 -0.43 13.56 8.96
C HIS A 61 -1.23 13.02 10.17
N PRO A 62 -2.48 13.48 10.40
CA PRO A 62 -3.30 13.05 11.55
C PRO A 62 -3.50 11.54 11.64
N PHE A 63 -3.52 10.83 10.51
CA PHE A 63 -3.63 9.37 10.47
C PHE A 63 -2.54 8.67 11.28
N LEU A 64 -1.27 9.09 11.14
CA LEU A 64 -0.16 8.44 11.84
C LEU A 64 -0.12 8.78 13.34
N LYS A 65 -0.81 9.85 13.76
CA LYS A 65 -1.01 10.14 15.19
C LYS A 65 -1.96 9.15 15.87
N LEU A 66 -2.76 8.42 15.09
CA LEU A 66 -3.63 7.34 15.58
C LEU A 66 -2.90 5.99 15.68
N ALA A 67 -1.60 5.95 15.38
CA ALA A 67 -0.81 4.72 15.42
C ALA A 67 -0.79 4.12 16.83
N LYS A 68 -1.02 2.82 16.90
CA LYS A 68 -0.92 2.06 18.15
C LYS A 68 0.55 1.69 18.43
N PRO A 69 0.90 1.40 19.69
CA PRO A 69 2.21 0.85 20.02
C PRO A 69 2.52 -0.42 19.22
N LEU A 70 3.79 -0.65 18.91
CA LEU A 70 4.24 -1.82 18.13
C LEU A 70 3.85 -3.16 18.76
N SER A 71 3.71 -3.20 20.09
CA SER A 71 3.23 -4.38 20.83
C SER A 71 1.83 -4.84 20.39
N SER A 72 1.02 -3.95 19.82
CA SER A 72 -0.31 -4.30 19.28
C SER A 72 -0.24 -5.25 18.07
N LEU A 73 0.91 -5.35 17.40
CA LEU A 73 1.13 -6.22 16.25
C LEU A 73 1.49 -7.66 16.63
N THR A 74 2.00 -7.89 17.84
CA THR A 74 2.40 -9.23 18.32
C THR A 74 1.34 -10.32 18.07
N PRO A 75 0.05 -10.15 18.44
CA PRO A 75 -0.96 -11.18 18.15
C PRO A 75 -1.16 -11.43 16.65
N LEU A 76 -1.08 -10.40 15.82
CA LEU A 76 -1.20 -10.53 14.36
C LEU A 76 -0.02 -11.31 13.76
N ILE A 77 1.20 -11.07 14.27
CA ILE A 77 2.40 -11.78 13.84
C ILE A 77 2.30 -13.28 14.18
N ILE A 78 1.84 -13.61 15.39
CA ILE A 78 1.65 -15.01 15.81
C ILE A 78 0.60 -15.68 14.91
N ALA A 79 -0.56 -15.06 14.73
CA ALA A 79 -1.63 -15.58 13.88
C ALA A 79 -1.18 -15.80 12.42
N ALA A 80 -0.42 -14.87 11.86
CA ALA A 80 0.13 -15.02 10.50
C ALA A 80 1.11 -16.19 10.40
N LYS A 81 2.00 -16.38 11.39
CA LYS A 81 2.95 -17.50 11.42
C LYS A 81 2.25 -18.85 11.53
N GLU A 82 1.17 -18.94 12.31
CA GLU A 82 0.35 -20.14 12.42
C GLU A 82 -0.39 -20.46 11.12
N ALA A 83 -0.98 -19.44 10.46
CA ALA A 83 -1.65 -19.60 9.19
C ALA A 83 -0.70 -20.15 8.09
N ILE A 84 0.53 -19.63 8.02
CA ILE A 84 1.55 -20.10 7.06
C ILE A 84 1.94 -21.55 7.36
N LYS A 85 2.10 -21.90 8.64
CA LYS A 85 2.43 -23.26 9.07
C LYS A 85 1.31 -24.25 8.72
N ASN A 86 0.05 -23.84 8.88
CA ASN A 86 -1.11 -24.67 8.58
C ASN A 86 -1.37 -24.78 7.06
N SER A 87 -1.03 -23.76 6.28
CA SER A 87 -1.08 -23.80 4.80
C SER A 87 -0.02 -24.71 4.18
N SER A 88 1.02 -25.07 4.94
CA SER A 88 2.11 -25.95 4.50
C SER A 88 1.91 -27.41 4.95
N ARG A 89 0.77 -27.71 5.59
CA ARG A 89 0.36 -29.06 5.99
C ARG A 89 -0.67 -29.63 5.03
#